data_AF-A0A2M9BN98-F1
#
_entry.id   AF-A0A2M9BN98-F1
#
_cell.length_a   1.000
_cell.length_b   1.000
_cell.length_c   1.000
_cell.angle_alpha   90.00
_cell.angle_beta   90.00
_cell.angle_gamma   90.00
#
_symmetry.space_group_name_H-M   'P 1'
#
loop_
_entity.id
_entity.type
_entity.pdbx_description
1 polymer ?
#
loop_
_entity_poly.entity_id
_entity_poly.type
_entity_poly.pdbx_seq_one_letter_code
_entity_poly.pdbx_strand_id
1 'polypeptide(L)'
;MAQETPEQTIARLTAELEAKQRLVDDQNTIITEQSEVIANAEAAQTQAEVTIVSYEQKQYRVLAKQFNINGKVVKAAELGQDKESLKYLVEKNSGLLQPVEKAPAKPKAKAGAGTEAEA
;
A
#
# COMPACT_ATOMS: atom_id res chain seq x y z
N MET A 1 55.82 5.24 -15.01
CA MET A 1 54.56 4.87 -14.35
C MET A 1 54.75 3.45 -13.84
N ALA A 2 54.70 3.21 -12.53
CA ALA A 2 54.82 1.85 -12.01
C ALA A 2 53.52 1.10 -12.33
N GLN A 3 53.62 0.01 -13.08
CA GLN A 3 52.49 -0.86 -13.39
C GLN A 3 52.28 -1.78 -12.18
N GLU A 4 51.07 -1.78 -11.62
CA GLU A 4 50.71 -2.65 -10.48
C GLU A 4 50.99 -4.11 -10.85
N THR A 5 51.54 -4.88 -9.91
CA THR A 5 51.75 -6.32 -10.16
C THR A 5 50.40 -7.03 -10.22
N PRO A 6 50.31 -8.19 -10.89
CA PRO A 6 49.08 -8.98 -10.92
C PRO A 6 48.55 -9.30 -9.51
N GLU A 7 49.45 -9.58 -8.57
CA GLU A 7 49.12 -9.84 -7.17
C GLU A 7 48.52 -8.61 -6.46
N GLN A 8 49.03 -7.41 -6.74
CA GLN A 8 48.45 -6.16 -6.21
C GLN A 8 47.08 -5.88 -6.81
N THR A 9 46.89 -6.20 -8.09
CA THR A 9 45.60 -6.04 -8.77
C THR A 9 44.55 -6.98 -8.18
N ILE A 10 44.92 -8.25 -7.94
CA ILE A 10 44.04 -9.24 -7.30
C ILE A 10 43.67 -8.78 -5.89
N ALA A 11 44.65 -8.37 -5.06
CA ALA A 11 44.38 -7.89 -3.71
C ALA A 11 43.44 -6.67 -3.69
N ARG A 12 43.63 -5.71 -4.61
CA ARG A 12 42.77 -4.54 -4.76
C ARG A 12 41.34 -4.92 -5.16
N LEU A 13 41.18 -5.81 -6.15
CA LEU A 13 39.88 -6.25 -6.63
C LEU A 13 39.13 -7.08 -5.59
N THR A 14 39.82 -7.92 -4.82
CA THR A 14 39.23 -8.67 -3.71
C THR A 14 38.72 -7.73 -2.62
N ALA A 15 39.51 -6.74 -2.22
CA ALA A 15 39.10 -5.74 -1.24
C ALA A 15 37.90 -4.90 -1.72
N GLU A 16 37.87 -4.54 -3.02
CA GLU A 16 36.75 -3.81 -3.61
C GLU A 16 35.46 -4.67 -3.67
N LEU A 17 35.59 -5.96 -3.96
CA LEU A 17 34.45 -6.89 -3.93
C LEU A 17 33.91 -7.06 -2.52
N GLU A 18 34.76 -7.23 -1.50
CA GLU A 18 34.31 -7.32 -0.10
C GLU A 18 33.62 -6.04 0.37
N ALA A 19 34.14 -4.87 -0.02
CA ALA A 19 33.52 -3.58 0.30
C ALA A 19 32.16 -3.41 -0.38
N LYS A 20 32.05 -3.80 -1.66
CA LYS A 20 30.78 -3.77 -2.40
C LYS A 20 29.78 -4.76 -1.84
N GLN A 21 30.23 -5.95 -1.43
CA GLN A 21 29.37 -6.96 -0.82
C GLN A 21 28.76 -6.43 0.48
N ARG A 22 29.59 -5.88 1.38
CA ARG A 22 29.10 -5.24 2.62
C ARG A 22 28.09 -4.12 2.36
N LEU A 23 28.34 -3.29 1.34
CA LEU A 23 27.40 -2.23 0.97
C LEU A 23 26.04 -2.78 0.53
N VAL A 24 26.03 -3.89 -0.23
CA VAL A 24 24.79 -4.55 -0.66
C VAL A 24 24.05 -5.14 0.54
N ASP A 25 24.77 -5.78 1.46
CA ASP A 25 24.18 -6.35 2.68
C ASP A 25 23.55 -5.27 3.59
N ASP A 26 24.23 -4.14 3.76
CA ASP A 26 23.70 -2.98 4.50
C ASP A 26 22.44 -2.41 3.82
N GLN A 27 22.46 -2.24 2.49
CA GLN A 27 21.31 -1.75 1.75
C GLN A 27 20.11 -2.70 1.83
N ASN A 28 20.34 -4.01 1.73
CA ASN A 28 19.28 -5.01 1.86
C ASN A 28 18.63 -4.96 3.24
N THR A 29 19.43 -4.79 4.30
CA THR A 29 18.92 -4.65 5.67
C THR A 29 17.98 -3.45 5.78
N ILE A 30 18.41 -2.29 5.28
CA ILE A 30 17.58 -1.06 5.27
C ILE A 30 16.28 -1.27 4.49
N ILE A 31 16.35 -1.93 3.33
CA ILE A 31 15.18 -2.22 2.51
C ILE A 31 14.20 -3.13 3.25
N THR A 32 14.70 -4.17 3.93
CA THR A 32 13.86 -5.08 4.72
C THR A 32 13.16 -4.32 5.86
N GLU A 33 13.90 -3.55 6.65
CA GLU A 33 13.33 -2.77 7.75
C GLU A 33 12.27 -1.77 7.26
N GLN A 34 12.55 -1.07 6.15
CA GLN A 34 11.58 -0.14 5.54
C GLN A 34 10.35 -0.86 5.01
N SER A 35 10.53 -2.04 4.41
CA SER A 35 9.42 -2.84 3.88
C SER A 35 8.50 -3.31 5.01
N GLU A 36 9.06 -3.71 6.16
CA GLU A 36 8.27 -4.10 7.33
C GLU A 36 7.52 -2.90 7.93
N VAL A 37 8.13 -1.72 8.01
CA VAL A 37 7.47 -0.51 8.48
C VAL A 37 6.30 -0.13 7.57
N ILE A 38 6.49 -0.20 6.25
CA ILE A 38 5.44 0.09 5.27
C ILE A 38 4.31 -0.94 5.38
N ALA A 39 4.63 -2.24 5.40
CA ALA A 39 3.63 -3.30 5.53
C ALA A 39 2.80 -3.16 6.81
N ASN A 40 3.44 -2.81 7.94
CA ASN A 40 2.74 -2.55 9.20
C ASN A 40 1.85 -1.31 9.14
N ALA A 41 2.30 -0.24 8.48
CA ALA A 41 1.51 0.97 8.27
C ALA A 41 0.29 0.73 7.35
N GLU A 42 0.44 -0.08 6.30
CA GLU A 42 -0.65 -0.48 5.40
C GLU A 42 -1.66 -1.41 6.09
N ALA A 43 -1.18 -2.35 6.92
CA ALA A 43 -2.04 -3.20 7.74
C ALA A 43 -2.86 -2.38 8.75
N ALA A 44 -2.24 -1.37 9.38
CA ALA A 44 -2.94 -0.44 10.27
C ALA A 44 -3.97 0.43 9.53
N GLN A 45 -3.69 0.83 8.28
CA GLN A 45 -4.65 1.57 7.44
C GLN A 45 -5.83 0.71 6.98
N THR A 46 -5.62 -0.57 6.67
CA THR A 46 -6.69 -1.48 6.25
C THR A 46 -7.62 -1.88 7.40
N GLN A 47 -7.16 -1.80 8.65
CA GLN A 47 -8.00 -1.97 9.85
C GLN A 47 -8.69 -0.68 10.32
N ALA A 48 -8.29 0.50 9.83
CA ALA A 48 -9.01 1.73 10.13
C ALA A 48 -10.39 1.66 9.46
N GLU A 49 -11.46 1.68 10.28
CA GLU A 49 -12.87 1.62 9.86
C GLU A 49 -13.13 2.38 8.56
N VAL A 50 -13.14 1.62 7.47
CA VAL A 50 -13.41 2.14 6.14
C VAL A 50 -14.89 2.51 6.11
N THR A 51 -15.20 3.79 6.26
CA THR A 51 -16.59 4.24 6.18
C THR A 51 -17.02 4.25 4.71
N ILE A 52 -18.00 3.41 4.38
CA ILE A 52 -18.61 3.35 3.05
C ILE A 52 -19.95 4.06 3.11
N VAL A 53 -20.14 5.04 2.23
CA VAL A 53 -21.37 5.81 2.08
C VAL A 53 -21.98 5.57 0.70
N SER A 54 -23.31 5.60 0.60
CA SER A 54 -24.02 5.37 -0.66
C SER A 54 -24.69 6.67 -1.14
N TYR A 55 -24.42 7.06 -2.38
CA TYR A 55 -25.03 8.23 -3.03
C TYR A 55 -25.40 7.88 -4.48
N GLU A 56 -26.64 8.17 -4.90
CA GLU A 56 -27.13 7.93 -6.27
C GLU A 56 -26.76 6.55 -6.85
N GLN A 57 -27.05 5.49 -6.09
CA GLN A 57 -26.79 4.08 -6.43
C GLN A 57 -25.30 3.69 -6.55
N LYS A 58 -24.39 4.61 -6.25
CA LYS A 58 -22.95 4.35 -6.18
C LYS A 58 -22.50 4.31 -4.72
N GLN A 59 -21.56 3.42 -4.43
CA GLN A 59 -20.91 3.35 -3.13
C GLN A 59 -19.58 4.09 -3.20
N TYR A 60 -19.28 4.88 -2.17
CA TYR A 60 -18.05 5.64 -2.06
C TYR A 60 -17.38 5.30 -0.74
N ARG A 61 -16.07 5.02 -0.81
CA ARG A 61 -15.19 4.89 0.32
C ARG A 61 -14.73 6.29 0.73
N VAL A 62 -14.95 6.64 1.99
CA VAL A 62 -14.44 7.88 2.57
C VAL A 62 -12.99 7.67 2.98
N LEU A 63 -12.08 8.50 2.46
CA LEU A 63 -10.63 8.35 2.70
C LEU A 63 -10.13 9.08 3.94
N ALA A 64 -10.93 9.99 4.50
CA ALA A 64 -10.57 10.79 5.66
C ALA A 64 -11.54 10.57 6.83
N LYS A 65 -11.02 10.51 8.05
CA LYS A 65 -11.82 10.31 9.28
C LYS A 65 -12.73 11.52 9.59
N GLN A 66 -12.29 12.72 9.20
CA GLN A 66 -13.01 13.98 9.36
C GLN A 66 -12.57 14.96 8.27
N PHE A 67 -13.46 15.87 7.88
CA PHE A 67 -13.20 16.89 6.87
C PHE A 67 -14.03 18.13 7.14
N ASN A 68 -13.55 19.28 6.66
CA ASN A 68 -14.21 20.56 6.83
C ASN A 68 -15.00 20.91 5.56
N ILE A 69 -16.33 21.03 5.69
CA ILE A 69 -17.22 21.41 4.61
C ILE A 69 -17.93 22.69 5.04
N ASN A 70 -17.73 23.78 4.29
CA ASN A 70 -18.34 25.08 4.55
C ASN A 70 -18.17 25.58 6.00
N GLY A 71 -17.00 25.34 6.61
CA GLY A 71 -16.69 25.76 7.98
C GLY A 71 -17.19 24.80 9.07
N LYS A 72 -17.87 23.71 8.71
CA LYS A 72 -18.30 22.66 9.64
C LYS A 72 -17.38 21.45 9.54
N VAL A 73 -16.91 20.97 10.70
CA VAL A 73 -16.18 19.70 10.79
C VAL A 73 -17.18 18.56 10.77
N VAL A 74 -17.16 17.75 9.72
CA VAL A 74 -18.01 16.58 9.53
C VAL A 74 -17.15 15.33 9.67
N LYS A 75 -17.60 14.37 10.48
CA LYS A 75 -16.93 13.06 10.63
C LYS A 75 -17.39 12.09 9.55
N ALA A 76 -16.51 11.16 9.17
CA ALA A 76 -16.82 10.14 8.17
C ALA A 76 -18.09 9.35 8.51
N ALA A 77 -18.25 8.95 9.78
CA ALA A 77 -19.41 8.21 10.27
C ALA A 77 -20.74 8.96 10.10
N GLU A 78 -20.71 10.29 10.15
CA GLU A 78 -21.90 11.16 10.07
C GLU A 78 -22.23 11.53 8.62
N LEU A 79 -21.27 11.37 7.69
CA LEU A 79 -21.45 11.71 6.29
C LEU A 79 -22.54 10.88 5.60
N GLY A 80 -22.77 9.64 6.04
CA GLY A 80 -23.87 8.81 5.53
C GLY A 80 -25.26 9.36 5.88
N GLN A 81 -25.37 10.16 6.96
CA GLN A 81 -26.61 10.77 7.40
C GLN A 81 -26.79 12.18 6.80
N ASP A 82 -25.69 12.91 6.56
CA ASP A 82 -25.70 14.25 5.99
C ASP A 82 -25.60 14.25 4.45
N LYS A 83 -26.75 14.12 3.79
CA LYS A 83 -26.84 14.05 2.32
C LYS A 83 -26.34 15.31 1.61
N GLU A 84 -26.45 16.48 2.23
CA GLU A 84 -25.96 17.74 1.64
C GLU A 84 -24.44 17.77 1.56
N SER A 85 -23.76 17.40 2.65
CA SER A 85 -22.29 17.26 2.67
C SER A 85 -21.81 16.19 1.70
N LEU A 86 -22.50 15.05 1.63
CA LEU A 86 -22.17 13.97 0.70
C LEU A 86 -22.30 14.43 -0.76
N LYS A 87 -23.41 15.08 -1.10
CA LYS A 87 -23.62 15.67 -2.42
C LYS A 87 -22.52 16.67 -2.76
N TYR A 88 -22.19 17.58 -1.84
CA TYR A 88 -21.15 18.57 -2.04
C TYR A 88 -19.80 17.93 -2.35
N LEU A 89 -19.40 16.89 -1.60
CA LEU A 89 -18.14 16.18 -1.82
C LEU A 89 -18.08 15.44 -3.17
N VAL A 90 -19.21 14.87 -3.61
CA VAL A 90 -19.35 14.19 -4.91
C VAL A 90 -19.29 15.20 -6.05
N GLU A 91 -20.08 16.29 -5.99
CA GLU A 91 -20.14 17.31 -7.05
C GLU A 91 -18.84 18.10 -7.17
N LYS A 92 -18.16 18.38 -6.05
CA LYS A 92 -16.87 19.08 -6.06
C LYS A 92 -15.68 18.20 -6.42
N ASN A 93 -15.87 16.89 -6.55
CA ASN A 93 -14.80 15.92 -6.79
C ASN A 93 -13.60 16.16 -5.84
N SER A 94 -13.88 16.30 -4.54
CA SER A 94 -12.88 16.76 -3.56
C SER A 94 -11.68 15.82 -3.36
N GLY A 95 -11.67 14.65 -4.02
CA GLY A 95 -10.69 13.58 -3.81
C GLY A 95 -10.87 12.82 -2.49
N LEU A 96 -11.80 13.24 -1.61
CA LEU A 96 -12.05 12.61 -0.32
C LEU A 96 -12.96 11.37 -0.41
N LEU A 97 -13.63 11.19 -1.55
CA LEU A 97 -14.49 10.06 -1.85
C LEU A 97 -13.89 9.26 -2.99
N GLN A 98 -13.61 7.99 -2.74
CA GLN A 98 -13.19 7.05 -3.78
C GLN A 98 -14.40 6.19 -4.17
N PRO A 99 -14.83 6.16 -5.44
CA PRO A 99 -15.88 5.24 -5.86
C PRO A 99 -15.41 3.82 -5.58
N VAL A 100 -16.25 3.06 -4.88
CA VAL A 100 -16.08 1.62 -4.76
C VAL A 100 -16.61 1.06 -6.07
N GLU A 101 -15.74 0.94 -7.08
CA GLU A 101 -16.03 0.03 -8.17
C GLU A 101 -16.30 -1.32 -7.51
N LYS A 102 -17.49 -1.86 -7.78
CA LYS A 102 -17.90 -3.17 -7.29
C LYS A 102 -16.84 -4.14 -7.79
N ALA A 103 -15.84 -4.43 -6.96
CA ALA A 103 -14.81 -5.39 -7.30
C ALA A 103 -15.55 -6.66 -7.75
N PRO A 104 -15.18 -7.26 -8.90
CA PRO A 104 -15.76 -8.55 -9.27
C PRO A 104 -15.59 -9.46 -8.06
N ALA A 105 -16.70 -10.10 -7.68
CA ALA A 105 -16.80 -10.97 -6.52
C ALA A 105 -15.50 -11.75 -6.33
N LYS A 106 -14.94 -11.71 -5.11
CA LYS A 106 -13.88 -12.62 -4.66
C LYS A 106 -14.11 -13.97 -5.36
N PRO A 107 -13.14 -14.52 -6.11
CA PRO A 107 -13.30 -15.85 -6.65
C PRO A 107 -13.62 -16.76 -5.47
N LYS A 108 -14.78 -17.41 -5.52
CA LYS A 108 -15.12 -18.50 -4.60
C LYS A 108 -13.90 -19.40 -4.59
N ALA A 109 -13.28 -19.57 -3.43
CA ALA A 109 -12.31 -20.62 -3.22
C ALA A 109 -12.94 -21.92 -3.73
N LYS A 110 -12.47 -22.42 -4.87
CA LYS A 110 -12.72 -23.80 -5.29
C LYS A 110 -11.99 -24.65 -4.25
N ALA A 111 -12.72 -25.07 -3.23
CA ALA A 111 -12.28 -26.13 -2.36
C ALA A 111 -11.97 -27.36 -3.23
N GLY A 112 -10.73 -27.82 -3.16
CA GLY A 112 -10.31 -29.19 -3.43
C GLY A 112 -10.60 -29.74 -4.82
N ALA A 113 -9.72 -29.46 -5.78
CA ALA A 113 -9.36 -30.47 -6.77
C ALA A 113 -8.27 -31.36 -6.14
N GLY A 114 -8.67 -32.41 -5.43
CA GLY A 114 -7.80 -33.56 -5.14
C GLY A 114 -7.83 -34.46 -6.39
N THR A 115 -6.84 -34.33 -7.28
CA THR A 115 -5.76 -35.30 -7.49
C THR A 115 -6.23 -36.77 -7.51
N GLU A 116 -6.34 -37.26 -8.74
CA GLU A 116 -5.74 -38.52 -9.22
C GLU A 116 -5.49 -39.61 -8.17
N ALA A 117 -6.23 -40.72 -8.31
CA ALA A 117 -5.76 -42.04 -7.92
C ALA A 117 -6.16 -43.02 -9.03
N GLU A 118 -5.29 -43.10 -10.04
CA GLU A 118 -5.16 -44.26 -10.92
C GLU A 118 -4.32 -45.30 -10.17
N ALA A 119 -4.89 -46.45 -9.85
CA ALA A 119 -4.21 -47.71 -9.55
C ALA A 119 -5.20 -48.87 -9.72
#